data_AF-A0A965BU04-F1
#
_entry.id   AF-A0A965BU04-F1
#
_cell.length_a   1.000
_cell.length_b   1.000
_cell.length_c   1.000
_cell.angle_alpha   90.00
_cell.angle_beta   90.00
_cell.angle_gamma   90.00
#
_symmetry.space_group_name_H-M   'P 1'
#
loop_
_entity.id
_entity.type
_entity.pdbx_description
1 polymer ?
#
loop_
_entity_poly.entity_id
_entity_poly.type
_entity_poly.pdbx_seq_one_letter_code
_entity_poly.pdbx_strand_id
1 'polypeptide(L)'
;MKYLIIRGIGIAASVFALNVFPQQSERDDPELQYVEPFQVFDNLYYIGAEWVASWLLVTDQGLIVFDALYDELTDMAISNIRSLGFDPNDI
;
A
#
# COMPACT_ATOMS: atom_id res chain seq x y z
N MET A 1 -3.52 17.77 -54.43
CA MET A 1 -3.33 16.48 -55.13
C MET A 1 -3.26 15.40 -54.05
N LYS A 2 -4.36 14.76 -53.65
CA LYS A 2 -5.09 13.66 -54.31
C LYS A 2 -4.17 12.49 -54.71
N TYR A 3 -4.06 11.48 -53.84
CA TYR A 3 -3.90 10.09 -54.26
C TYR A 3 -4.79 9.18 -53.40
N LEU A 4 -5.68 8.51 -54.10
CA LEU A 4 -6.59 7.43 -53.76
C LEU A 4 -6.21 6.36 -54.83
N ILE A 5 -5.85 5.10 -54.55
CA ILE A 5 -6.78 3.97 -54.38
C ILE A 5 -6.00 2.67 -54.06
N ILE A 6 -6.36 2.03 -52.93
CA ILE A 6 -6.85 0.65 -52.67
C ILE A 6 -6.13 -0.61 -53.29
N ARG A 7 -5.74 -1.59 -52.44
CA ARG A 7 -6.37 -2.95 -52.24
C ARG A 7 -5.40 -3.97 -51.62
N GLY A 8 -5.72 -4.41 -50.40
CA GLY A 8 -5.13 -5.59 -49.77
C GLY A 8 -5.83 -5.88 -48.44
N ILE A 9 -6.98 -6.57 -48.50
CA ILE A 9 -7.59 -7.17 -47.31
C ILE A 9 -6.71 -8.36 -46.94
N GLY A 10 -6.00 -8.24 -45.83
CA GLY A 10 -5.38 -9.35 -45.11
C GLY A 10 -5.73 -9.19 -43.64
N ILE A 11 -6.75 -9.91 -43.19
CA ILE A 11 -7.10 -10.03 -41.77
C ILE A 11 -5.99 -10.87 -41.12
N ALA A 12 -5.11 -10.22 -40.37
CA ALA A 12 -4.34 -10.88 -39.34
C ALA A 12 -4.99 -10.53 -37.99
N ALA A 13 -5.70 -11.52 -37.46
CA ALA A 13 -5.86 -11.82 -36.03
C ALA A 13 -4.76 -11.17 -35.18
N SER A 14 -4.97 -10.60 -34.01
CA SER A 14 -6.12 -10.51 -33.13
C SER A 14 -5.67 -9.51 -32.07
N VAL A 15 -6.59 -8.67 -31.60
CA VAL A 15 -6.57 -8.03 -30.28
C VAL A 15 -5.18 -7.57 -29.82
N PHE A 16 -4.88 -6.29 -30.04
CA PHE A 16 -3.95 -5.56 -29.18
C PHE A 16 -4.20 -6.04 -27.76
N ALA A 17 -3.23 -6.75 -27.17
CA ALA A 17 -3.32 -7.22 -25.81
C ALA A 17 -3.73 -6.00 -24.98
N LEU A 18 -4.99 -5.99 -24.53
CA LEU A 18 -5.41 -5.10 -23.48
C LEU A 18 -4.49 -5.49 -22.34
N ASN A 19 -3.48 -4.66 -22.11
CA ASN A 19 -2.71 -4.67 -20.88
C ASN A 19 -3.70 -4.33 -19.77
N VAL A 20 -4.54 -5.30 -19.40
CA VAL A 20 -5.23 -5.33 -18.12
C VAL A 20 -4.21 -5.88 -17.13
N PHE A 21 -3.08 -5.19 -17.01
CA PHE A 21 -2.36 -5.25 -15.75
C PHE A 21 -3.26 -4.47 -14.79
N PRO A 22 -3.68 -5.07 -13.67
CA PRO A 22 -4.37 -4.29 -12.65
C PRO A 22 -3.46 -3.11 -12.33
N GLN A 23 -3.95 -1.90 -12.57
CA GLN A 23 -3.24 -0.71 -12.15
C GLN A 23 -3.25 -0.75 -10.62
N GLN A 24 -2.09 -1.07 -10.02
CA GLN A 24 -1.92 -1.05 -8.58
C GLN A 24 -2.35 0.34 -8.12
N SER A 25 -3.27 0.38 -7.17
CA SER A 25 -3.79 1.66 -6.73
C SER A 25 -2.71 2.38 -5.94
N GLU A 26 -2.66 3.71 -5.98
CA GLU A 26 -1.73 4.50 -5.16
C GLU A 26 -1.88 4.21 -3.65
N ARG A 27 -3.02 3.63 -3.25
CA ARG A 27 -3.31 3.19 -1.88
C ARG A 27 -2.56 1.92 -1.50
N ASP A 28 -2.10 1.15 -2.47
CA ASP A 28 -1.40 -0.12 -2.27
C ASP A 28 0.12 0.03 -2.49
N ASP A 29 0.61 1.25 -2.68
CA ASP A 29 2.03 1.56 -2.86
C ASP A 29 2.66 1.96 -1.51
N PRO A 30 3.53 1.13 -0.90
CA PRO A 30 4.11 1.41 0.42
C PRO A 30 4.93 2.69 0.48
N GLU A 31 5.57 3.12 -0.62
CA GLU A 31 6.37 4.35 -0.62
C GLU A 31 5.47 5.59 -0.54
N LEU A 32 4.33 5.57 -1.26
CA LEU A 32 3.34 6.65 -1.21
C LEU A 32 2.54 6.65 0.10
N GLN A 33 2.40 5.49 0.73
CA GLN A 33 1.67 5.31 1.97
C GLN A 33 2.50 5.57 3.24
N TYR A 34 3.83 5.68 3.13
CA TYR A 34 4.69 5.80 4.30
C TYR A 34 4.47 7.11 5.07
N VAL A 35 4.22 6.96 6.37
CA VAL A 35 4.19 8.04 7.36
C VAL A 35 5.18 7.68 8.46
N GLU A 36 6.06 8.61 8.82
CA GLU A 36 6.99 8.41 9.93
C GLU A 36 6.20 8.18 11.23
N PRO A 37 6.40 7.07 11.96
CA PRO A 37 5.60 6.77 13.15
C PRO A 37 5.91 7.75 14.29
N PHE A 38 4.87 8.15 15.01
CA PHE A 38 5.00 9.17 16.05
C PHE A 38 4.05 8.93 17.22
N GLN A 39 4.42 9.45 18.39
CA GLN A 39 3.55 9.47 19.56
C GLN A 39 2.44 10.51 19.37
N VAL A 40 1.18 10.09 19.47
CA VAL A 40 0.02 10.98 19.30
C VAL A 40 -0.23 11.73 20.61
N PHE A 41 -0.45 10.98 21.69
CA PHE A 41 -0.53 11.47 23.07
C PHE A 41 -0.38 10.29 24.05
N ASP A 42 0.02 10.57 25.29
CA ASP A 42 0.14 9.57 26.37
C ASP A 42 0.88 8.30 25.91
N ASN A 43 0.24 7.13 25.95
CA ASN A 43 0.80 5.85 25.55
C ASN A 43 0.30 5.36 24.17
N LEU A 44 -0.25 6.25 23.35
CA LEU A 44 -0.80 5.96 22.03
C LEU A 44 0.10 6.49 20.90
N TYR A 45 0.41 5.63 19.93
CA TYR A 45 1.30 5.92 18.80
C TYR A 45 0.59 5.64 17.47
N TYR A 46 0.93 6.44 16.46
CA TYR A 46 0.57 6.16 15.08
C TYR A 46 1.58 5.21 14.45
N ILE A 47 1.11 4.13 13.84
CA ILE A 47 1.93 3.15 13.12
C ILE A 47 1.38 2.84 11.72
N GLY A 48 0.35 3.57 11.29
CA GLY A 48 -0.40 3.32 10.05
C GLY A 48 0.23 3.87 8.78
N ALA A 49 -0.58 3.85 7.72
CA ALA A 49 -0.30 4.37 6.39
C ALA A 49 -1.05 5.69 6.15
N GLU A 50 -0.69 6.47 5.13
CA GLU A 50 -1.37 7.73 4.80
C GLU A 50 -2.89 7.55 4.57
N TRP A 51 -3.29 6.46 3.89
CA TRP A 51 -4.70 6.17 3.56
C TRP A 51 -5.45 5.40 4.65
N VAL A 52 -4.77 4.54 5.42
CA VAL A 52 -5.39 3.69 6.45
C VAL A 52 -4.66 3.85 7.77
N ALA A 53 -5.41 4.30 8.77
CA ALA A 53 -4.88 4.49 10.11
C ALA A 53 -4.73 3.14 10.85
N SER A 54 -3.60 2.97 11.53
CA SER A 54 -3.37 1.93 12.51
C SER A 54 -2.68 2.54 13.73
N TRP A 55 -3.01 2.03 14.91
CA TRP A 55 -2.61 2.60 16.19
C TRP A 55 -2.00 1.54 17.10
N LEU A 56 -0.95 1.94 17.82
CA LEU A 56 -0.31 1.13 18.86
C LEU A 56 -0.58 1.76 20.22
N LEU A 57 -1.18 1.01 21.13
CA LEU A 57 -1.33 1.38 22.55
C LEU A 57 -0.38 0.53 23.39
N VAL A 58 0.48 1.21 24.16
CA VAL A 58 1.48 0.55 25.01
C VAL A 58 0.91 0.39 26.42
N THR A 59 0.90 -0.82 26.94
CA THR A 59 0.41 -1.13 28.30
C THR A 59 1.48 -1.83 29.12
N ASP A 60 1.27 -1.91 30.44
CA ASP A 60 2.16 -2.67 31.33
C ASP A 60 2.08 -4.20 31.11
N GLN A 61 1.15 -4.67 30.28
CA GLN A 61 0.92 -6.10 30.00
C GLN A 61 1.21 -6.50 28.55
N GLY A 62 1.73 -5.57 27.76
CA GLY A 62 1.98 -5.75 26.34
C GLY A 62 1.43 -4.62 25.48
N LEU A 63 1.43 -4.85 24.18
CA LEU A 63 0.99 -3.94 23.14
C LEU A 63 -0.43 -4.28 22.70
N ILE A 64 -1.19 -3.26 22.30
CA ILE A 64 -2.49 -3.45 21.65
C ILE A 64 -2.44 -2.74 20.31
N VAL A 65 -2.76 -3.44 19.24
CA VAL A 65 -2.86 -2.89 17.88
C VAL A 65 -4.32 -2.71 17.48
N PHE A 66 -4.66 -1.50 17.04
CA PHE A 66 -5.95 -1.18 16.44
C PHE A 66 -5.79 -1.08 14.92
N ASP A 67 -6.46 -1.98 14.20
CA ASP A 67 -6.33 -2.19 12.74
C ASP A 67 -4.94 -2.72 12.33
N ALA A 68 -4.91 -3.70 11.44
CA ALA A 68 -3.69 -4.43 11.04
C ALA A 68 -3.18 -4.04 9.64
N LEU A 69 -3.84 -3.09 8.97
CA LEU A 69 -3.59 -2.79 7.56
C LEU A 69 -3.80 -4.04 6.68
N TYR A 70 -3.20 -4.05 5.48
CA TYR A 70 -3.31 -5.14 4.52
C TYR A 70 -2.06 -5.23 3.64
N ASP A 71 -1.83 -6.40 3.05
CA ASP A 71 -0.73 -6.69 2.12
C ASP A 71 0.63 -6.15 2.63
N GLU A 72 1.41 -5.50 1.76
CA GLU A 72 2.74 -4.94 2.04
C GLU A 72 2.72 -3.85 3.14
N LEU A 73 1.56 -3.22 3.37
CA LEU A 73 1.42 -2.22 4.44
C LEU A 73 1.45 -2.87 5.83
N THR A 74 1.13 -4.16 5.94
CA THR A 74 1.25 -4.90 7.22
C THR A 74 2.70 -4.89 7.72
N ASP A 75 3.65 -5.12 6.82
CA ASP A 75 5.09 -5.11 7.15
C ASP A 75 5.57 -3.70 7.53
N MET A 76 4.96 -2.66 6.96
CA MET A 76 5.20 -1.27 7.35
C MET A 76 4.80 -1.02 8.81
N ALA A 77 3.61 -1.46 9.24
CA ALA A 77 3.19 -1.33 10.64
C ALA A 77 4.15 -2.06 11.59
N ILE A 78 4.57 -3.28 11.25
CA ILE A 78 5.54 -4.05 12.04
C ILE A 78 6.88 -3.32 12.13
N SER A 79 7.38 -2.78 11.00
CA SER A 79 8.60 -1.98 10.96
C SER A 79 8.49 -0.72 11.81
N ASN A 80 7.35 -0.03 11.76
CA ASN A 80 7.06 1.17 12.53
C ASN A 80 7.04 0.90 14.05
N ILE A 81 6.45 -0.21 14.49
CA ILE A 81 6.50 -0.65 15.90
C ILE A 81 7.96 -0.82 16.34
N ARG A 82 8.80 -1.46 15.51
CA ARG A 82 10.23 -1.65 15.81
C ARG A 82 11.01 -0.33 15.84
N SER A 83 10.73 0.62 14.94
CA SER A 83 11.43 1.91 14.92
C SER A 83 11.09 2.78 16.14
N LEU A 84 9.91 2.61 16.73
CA LEU A 84 9.54 3.23 18.00
C LEU A 84 10.19 2.57 19.23
N GLY A 85 10.90 1.45 19.05
CA GLY A 85 11.62 0.74 20.11
C GLY A 85 10.80 -0.34 20.82
N PHE A 86 9.64 -0.72 20.27
CA PHE A 86 8.80 -1.79 20.81
C PHE A 86 9.05 -3.12 20.09
N ASP A 87 8.74 -4.25 20.75
CA ASP A 87 8.79 -5.57 20.12
C ASP A 87 7.38 -6.00 19.67
N PRO A 88 7.12 -6.17 18.36
CA PRO A 88 5.84 -6.68 17.86
C PRO A 88 5.42 -8.04 18.42
N ASN A 89 6.33 -8.82 19.01
CA ASN A 89 5.96 -10.07 19.69
C ASN A 89 5.26 -9.86 21.05
N ASP A 90 5.17 -8.62 21.50
CA ASP A 90 4.49 -8.21 22.73
C ASP A 90 3.03 -7.78 22.48
N ILE A 91 2.53 -7.89 21.24
CA ILE A 91 1.12 -7.67 20.87
C ILE A 91 0.22 -8.80 21.39
#